data_AF-A0A838GEV0-F1
#
_entry.id   AF-A0A838GEV0-F1
#
_cell.length_a   1.000
_cell.length_b   1.000
_cell.length_c   1.000
_cell.angle_alpha   90.00
_cell.angle_beta   90.00
_cell.angle_gamma   90.00
#
_symmetry.space_group_name_H-M   'P 1'
#
loop_
_entity.id
_entity.type
_entity.pdbx_description
1 polymer ?
#
loop_
_entity_poly.entity_id
_entity_poly.type
_entity_poly.pdbx_seq_one_letter_code
_entity_poly.pdbx_strand_id
1 'polypeptide(L)'
;MVEPGGQRQAPPQREPATPTPFAAYDAAPTFPIASGQIETGYEPLARTIAAAARNGVRRFAFDGFGGVPWEHLTSALDARCRPLGVTLAWRDIRDCLLDQPELDARIEPCLGGDDPLFGKLFDGTLLDFFDADRLQAIANQPSEGPVAYYGPGAALAGTPNLLVYVDVPKHVIQRWMRDGTATNIGPPRPDPFAEAYKRAYFVDWPALNRHKARLLPSIDLFVDIQDPARPAAIAGANLRAALDEVARHPFRVRPWFAPGPWGGQWLKRHVRGLDQDAPNYAWSFELIVPENGLVLGNGEHLECSFDLLMYHAHERVLGRAAARFGHAFPLRFDYLDTIDGGNLSIQCHPRPDYIREWFGEPFTQDESYYIVAREPGARVYLGFRDDVEPGRFRDAVETSRKRGATVDIDRHVNAFTAQPHDLFLIPSGTIHASGTGNLVLEISATPYIYTFKIYDWVRRDLDGNPRPLNIERAWDNLDFNRREAYARDRLRPQPRVLAEGPGWRELFLGSHDDLFYAVHRYDLDGKLATRTDDRCHVLNVVEGEGVTVETSDGQRTRFNGGETFVIPAAAGAYALTPVSGPCKVVKAFVK
;
A
#
# COMPACT_ATOMS: atom_id res chain seq x y z
N MET A 1 44.37 11.40 54.39
CA MET A 1 42.99 11.94 54.35
C MET A 1 42.83 12.61 53.00
N VAL A 2 42.14 11.94 52.08
CA VAL A 2 41.88 12.39 50.70
C VAL A 2 40.37 12.46 50.58
N GLU A 3 39.84 13.64 50.26
CA GLU A 3 38.41 13.89 50.09
C GLU A 3 37.86 13.15 48.85
N PRO A 4 36.64 12.58 48.91
CA PRO A 4 36.04 11.92 47.76
C PRO A 4 35.35 12.94 46.84
N GLY A 5 35.62 12.80 45.53
CA GLY A 5 35.13 13.67 44.47
C GLY A 5 33.62 13.64 44.26
N GLY A 6 33.09 14.81 43.90
CA GLY A 6 31.68 15.02 43.57
C GLY A 6 31.23 14.23 42.34
N GLN A 7 30.16 13.46 42.52
CA GLN A 7 29.38 12.87 41.43
C GLN A 7 28.72 14.00 40.61
N ARG A 8 29.02 14.06 39.30
CA ARG A 8 28.22 14.84 38.36
C ARG A 8 26.86 14.15 38.22
N GLN A 9 25.80 14.81 38.68
CA GLN A 9 24.43 14.39 38.45
C GLN A 9 24.15 14.34 36.94
N ALA A 10 23.61 13.22 36.46
CA ALA A 10 23.03 13.13 35.14
C ALA A 10 21.90 14.17 35.02
N PRO A 11 21.75 14.86 33.87
CA PRO A 11 20.65 15.80 33.68
C PRO A 11 19.31 15.08 33.85
N PRO A 12 18.29 15.74 34.41
CA PRO A 12 16.98 15.13 34.61
C PRO A 12 16.42 14.65 33.26
N GLN A 13 15.98 13.39 33.22
CA GLN A 13 15.17 12.87 32.13
C GLN A 13 13.92 13.75 32.05
N ARG A 14 13.80 14.56 31.00
CA ARG A 14 12.54 15.23 30.68
C ARG A 14 11.49 14.14 30.48
N GLU A 15 10.34 14.29 31.15
CA GLU A 15 9.14 13.54 30.78
C GLU A 15 8.94 13.66 29.26
N PRO A 16 8.61 12.57 28.54
CA PRO A 16 8.37 12.65 27.12
C PRO A 16 7.25 13.67 26.87
N ALA A 17 7.52 14.64 26.01
CA ALA A 17 6.54 15.61 25.59
C ALA A 17 5.28 14.89 25.11
N THR A 18 4.11 15.39 25.47
CA THR A 18 2.84 14.96 24.88
C THR A 18 3.00 14.95 23.35
N PRO A 19 2.66 13.84 22.66
CA PRO A 19 2.90 13.74 21.21
C PRO A 19 2.27 14.93 20.50
N THR A 20 3.04 15.60 19.64
CA THR A 20 2.53 16.73 18.85
C THR A 20 1.43 16.21 17.94
N PRO A 21 0.19 16.75 18.02
CA PRO A 21 -0.90 16.33 17.15
C PRO A 21 -0.54 16.48 15.67
N PHE A 22 -0.98 15.54 14.82
CA PHE A 22 -0.90 15.65 13.35
C PHE A 22 -1.97 16.63 12.80
N ALA A 23 -2.10 17.79 13.43
CA ALA A 23 -3.21 18.72 13.23
C ALA A 23 -3.29 19.30 11.81
N ALA A 24 -2.18 19.33 11.09
CA ALA A 24 -2.08 19.82 9.72
C ALA A 24 -1.97 18.70 8.67
N TYR A 25 -2.14 17.44 9.06
CA TYR A 25 -2.06 16.29 8.16
C TYR A 25 -3.06 16.41 7.00
N ASP A 26 -2.58 16.24 5.78
CA ASP A 26 -3.39 16.17 4.57
C ASP A 26 -3.65 14.70 4.17
N ALA A 27 -4.92 14.30 4.24
CA ALA A 27 -5.39 12.97 3.85
C ALA A 27 -5.76 12.86 2.35
N ALA A 28 -5.70 13.95 1.59
CA ALA A 28 -5.96 13.99 0.16
C ALA A 28 -4.83 14.69 -0.61
N PRO A 29 -3.56 14.24 -0.42
CA PRO A 29 -2.42 14.90 -1.05
C PRO A 29 -2.56 14.86 -2.57
N THR A 30 -2.32 16.01 -3.21
CA THR A 30 -2.33 16.15 -4.67
C THR A 30 -0.94 16.52 -5.17
N PHE A 31 -0.45 15.78 -6.16
CA PHE A 31 0.72 16.16 -6.93
C PHE A 31 0.32 17.19 -8.01
N PRO A 32 0.93 18.39 -8.02
CA PRO A 32 0.56 19.44 -8.96
C PRO A 32 0.98 19.08 -10.39
N ILE A 33 0.09 19.32 -11.33
CA ILE A 33 0.36 19.22 -12.78
C ILE A 33 -0.01 20.55 -13.49
N ALA A 34 0.26 20.64 -14.79
CA ALA A 34 -0.11 21.83 -15.54
C ALA A 34 -1.65 22.00 -15.58
N SER A 35 -2.11 23.24 -15.43
CA SER A 35 -3.54 23.56 -15.41
C SER A 35 -4.24 23.18 -16.71
N GLY A 36 -5.48 22.71 -16.64
CA GLY A 36 -6.31 22.40 -17.80
C GLY A 36 -5.98 21.08 -18.51
N GLN A 37 -5.16 20.22 -17.90
CA GLN A 37 -4.86 18.88 -18.43
C GLN A 37 -5.92 17.83 -18.08
N ILE A 38 -6.75 18.09 -17.07
CA ILE A 38 -7.81 17.18 -16.60
C ILE A 38 -9.16 17.80 -16.95
N GLU A 39 -10.02 17.00 -17.58
CA GLU A 39 -11.42 17.33 -17.84
C GLU A 39 -12.34 16.39 -17.06
N THR A 40 -13.44 16.92 -16.53
CA THR A 40 -14.40 16.14 -15.74
C THR A 40 -15.79 16.09 -16.37
N GLY A 41 -16.47 14.96 -16.22
CA GLY A 41 -17.81 14.70 -16.75
C GLY A 41 -17.79 14.00 -18.11
N TYR A 42 -18.97 13.54 -18.53
CA TYR A 42 -19.11 12.81 -19.79
C TYR A 42 -19.10 13.70 -21.03
N GLU A 43 -19.49 14.98 -20.91
CA GLU A 43 -19.57 15.89 -22.05
C GLU A 43 -18.19 16.15 -22.71
N PRO A 44 -17.10 16.47 -21.97
CA PRO A 44 -15.77 16.57 -22.56
C PRO A 44 -15.28 15.27 -23.18
N LEU A 45 -15.45 14.15 -22.47
CA LEU A 45 -15.06 12.82 -22.92
C LEU A 45 -15.75 12.45 -24.25
N ALA A 46 -17.07 12.67 -24.34
CA ALA A 46 -17.83 12.44 -25.55
C ALA A 46 -17.42 13.34 -26.72
N ARG A 47 -17.05 14.60 -26.46
CA ARG A 47 -16.51 15.50 -27.51
C ARG A 47 -15.21 14.95 -28.09
N THR A 48 -14.30 14.48 -27.24
CA THR A 48 -13.04 13.87 -27.66
C THR A 48 -13.26 12.63 -28.52
N ILE A 49 -14.15 11.73 -28.07
CA ILE A 49 -14.51 10.51 -28.81
C ILE A 49 -15.17 10.85 -30.15
N ALA A 50 -16.13 11.78 -30.16
CA ALA A 50 -16.82 12.17 -31.38
C ALA A 50 -15.89 12.87 -32.38
N ALA A 51 -14.97 13.71 -31.91
CA ALA A 51 -13.96 14.35 -32.75
C ALA A 51 -13.03 13.30 -33.39
N ALA A 52 -12.55 12.33 -32.61
CA ALA A 52 -11.75 11.22 -33.10
C ALA A 52 -12.48 10.42 -34.19
N ALA A 53 -13.76 10.08 -33.96
CA ALA A 53 -14.57 9.34 -34.93
C ALA A 53 -14.72 10.09 -36.27
N ARG A 54 -14.97 11.40 -36.22
CA ARG A 54 -15.05 12.26 -37.42
C ARG A 54 -13.71 12.38 -38.15
N ASN A 55 -12.60 12.29 -37.42
CA ASN A 55 -11.24 12.28 -37.96
C ASN A 55 -10.79 10.89 -38.45
N GLY A 56 -11.71 9.94 -38.61
CA GLY A 56 -11.43 8.64 -39.22
C GLY A 56 -11.04 7.53 -38.25
N VAL A 57 -11.12 7.75 -36.93
CA VAL A 57 -10.98 6.66 -35.96
C VAL A 57 -12.18 5.72 -36.11
N ARG A 58 -11.91 4.46 -36.47
CA ARG A 58 -12.96 3.45 -36.72
C ARG A 58 -13.03 2.39 -35.64
N ARG A 59 -11.94 2.17 -34.89
CA ARG A 59 -11.86 1.17 -33.82
C ARG A 59 -11.43 1.83 -32.51
N PHE A 60 -12.34 1.86 -31.55
CA PHE A 60 -12.09 2.31 -30.18
C PHE A 60 -11.95 1.09 -29.27
N ALA A 61 -11.02 1.15 -28.32
CA ALA A 61 -10.99 0.24 -27.18
C ALA A 61 -11.20 1.06 -25.90
N PHE A 62 -12.25 0.72 -25.16
CA PHE A 62 -12.49 1.16 -23.78
C PHE A 62 -12.05 0.01 -22.88
N ASP A 63 -10.73 -0.12 -22.75
CA ASP A 63 -10.11 -1.12 -21.87
C ASP A 63 -10.05 -0.57 -20.45
N GLY A 64 -9.80 -1.41 -19.45
CA GLY A 64 -9.78 -0.95 -18.08
C GLY A 64 -9.55 -2.04 -17.06
N PHE A 65 -9.62 -1.63 -15.81
CA PHE A 65 -9.43 -2.52 -14.67
C PHE A 65 -10.72 -3.25 -14.27
N GLY A 66 -10.60 -4.21 -13.35
CA GLY A 66 -11.77 -4.87 -12.75
C GLY A 66 -12.60 -3.90 -11.91
N GLY A 67 -13.90 -4.16 -11.77
CA GLY A 67 -14.82 -3.33 -10.97
C GLY A 67 -15.34 -2.05 -11.65
N VAL A 68 -14.91 -1.73 -12.88
CA VAL A 68 -15.46 -0.60 -13.66
C VAL A 68 -16.96 -0.83 -13.96
N PRO A 69 -17.85 0.17 -13.75
CA PRO A 69 -19.27 0.06 -14.07
C PRO A 69 -19.53 0.29 -15.57
N TRP A 70 -19.19 -0.71 -16.38
CA TRP A 70 -19.18 -0.63 -17.85
C TRP A 70 -20.52 -0.24 -18.47
N GLU A 71 -21.63 -0.74 -17.96
CA GLU A 71 -22.98 -0.46 -18.45
C GLU A 71 -23.34 1.02 -18.24
N HIS A 72 -22.92 1.58 -17.11
CA HIS A 72 -23.11 3.00 -16.82
C HIS A 72 -22.25 3.86 -17.75
N LEU A 73 -20.96 3.54 -17.88
CA LEU A 73 -20.01 4.25 -18.74
C LEU A 73 -20.50 4.29 -20.20
N THR A 74 -20.82 3.13 -20.77
CA THR A 74 -21.22 3.00 -22.18
C THR A 74 -22.54 3.72 -22.47
N SER A 75 -23.55 3.56 -21.59
CA SER A 75 -24.84 4.24 -21.71
C SER A 75 -24.69 5.77 -21.62
N ALA A 76 -23.91 6.26 -20.67
CA ALA A 76 -23.66 7.69 -20.50
C ALA A 76 -22.93 8.28 -21.72
N LEU A 77 -21.89 7.60 -22.22
CA LEU A 77 -21.15 8.03 -23.40
C LEU A 77 -21.99 8.01 -24.67
N ASP A 78 -22.78 6.95 -24.90
CA ASP A 78 -23.66 6.87 -26.06
C ASP A 78 -24.68 8.01 -26.07
N ALA A 79 -25.29 8.29 -24.92
CA ALA A 79 -26.23 9.40 -24.76
C ALA A 79 -25.62 10.77 -25.09
N ARG A 80 -24.32 10.97 -24.86
CA ARG A 80 -23.62 12.24 -25.19
C ARG A 80 -22.99 12.25 -26.58
N CYS A 81 -22.63 11.11 -27.14
CA CYS A 81 -22.08 11.02 -28.50
C CYS A 81 -23.17 11.19 -29.58
N ARG A 82 -24.39 10.68 -29.35
CA ARG A 82 -25.50 10.77 -30.32
C ARG A 82 -25.85 12.21 -30.72
N PRO A 83 -26.00 13.19 -29.79
CA PRO A 83 -26.20 14.60 -30.15
C PRO A 83 -25.03 15.21 -30.95
N LEU A 84 -23.84 14.61 -30.84
CA LEU A 84 -22.67 14.97 -31.64
C LEU A 84 -22.64 14.21 -32.99
N GLY A 85 -23.71 13.52 -33.39
CA GLY A 85 -23.80 12.83 -34.68
C GLY A 85 -22.85 11.64 -34.80
N VAL A 86 -22.39 11.07 -33.67
CA VAL A 86 -21.56 9.87 -33.64
C VAL A 86 -22.31 8.78 -32.89
N THR A 87 -22.52 7.65 -33.55
CA THR A 87 -23.07 6.43 -32.96
C THR A 87 -21.98 5.36 -32.97
N LEU A 88 -21.63 4.84 -31.79
CA LEU A 88 -20.66 3.77 -31.65
C LEU A 88 -21.38 2.43 -31.66
N ALA A 89 -20.86 1.48 -32.44
CA ALA A 89 -21.26 0.08 -32.33
C ALA A 89 -20.52 -0.54 -31.13
N TRP A 90 -21.16 -0.57 -29.96
CA TRP A 90 -20.59 -1.13 -28.74
C TRP A 90 -20.51 -2.66 -28.82
N ARG A 91 -19.36 -3.22 -28.45
CA ARG A 91 -19.08 -4.67 -28.39
C ARG A 91 -18.49 -5.01 -27.05
N ASP A 92 -19.18 -5.85 -26.29
CA ASP A 92 -18.74 -6.27 -24.97
C ASP A 92 -17.69 -7.38 -25.10
N ILE A 93 -16.48 -7.13 -24.61
CA ILE A 93 -15.43 -8.14 -24.65
C ILE A 93 -15.73 -9.29 -23.68
N ARG A 94 -16.55 -9.06 -22.65
CA ARG A 94 -16.90 -10.07 -21.64
C ARG A 94 -17.69 -11.23 -22.23
N ASP A 95 -18.36 -11.03 -23.37
CA ASP A 95 -19.00 -12.10 -24.16
C ASP A 95 -17.97 -13.11 -24.72
N CYS A 96 -16.68 -12.76 -24.72
CA CYS A 96 -15.59 -13.61 -25.18
C CYS A 96 -14.85 -14.32 -24.03
N LEU A 97 -15.29 -14.17 -22.78
CA LEU A 97 -14.72 -14.93 -21.67
C LEU A 97 -14.94 -16.43 -21.87
N LEU A 98 -14.03 -17.24 -21.33
CA LEU A 98 -14.26 -18.68 -21.14
C LEU A 98 -15.54 -18.90 -20.33
N ASP A 99 -16.15 -20.07 -20.47
CA ASP A 99 -17.31 -20.38 -19.64
C ASP A 99 -16.92 -20.51 -18.16
N GLN A 100 -17.91 -20.40 -17.26
CA GLN A 100 -17.64 -20.38 -15.82
C GLN A 100 -16.88 -21.62 -15.33
N PRO A 101 -17.25 -22.87 -15.73
CA PRO A 101 -16.48 -24.05 -15.35
C PRO A 101 -15.02 -24.03 -15.81
N GLU A 102 -14.74 -23.55 -17.02
CA GLU A 102 -13.37 -23.42 -17.52
C GLU A 102 -12.57 -22.34 -16.79
N LEU A 103 -13.21 -21.20 -16.48
CA LEU A 103 -12.61 -20.15 -15.66
C LEU A 103 -12.27 -20.65 -14.25
N ASP A 104 -13.22 -21.31 -13.60
CA ASP A 104 -13.04 -21.85 -12.25
C ASP A 104 -11.88 -22.86 -12.24
N ALA A 105 -11.86 -23.79 -13.19
CA ALA A 105 -10.76 -24.75 -13.33
C ALA A 105 -9.40 -24.08 -13.58
N ARG A 106 -9.38 -22.95 -14.29
CA ARG A 106 -8.15 -22.19 -14.57
C ARG A 106 -7.58 -21.53 -13.31
N ILE A 107 -8.44 -20.98 -12.47
CA ILE A 107 -8.02 -20.17 -11.31
C ILE A 107 -7.91 -21.00 -10.02
N GLU A 108 -8.56 -22.16 -9.94
CA GLU A 108 -8.59 -23.03 -8.75
C GLU A 108 -7.20 -23.28 -8.13
N PRO A 109 -6.12 -23.55 -8.91
CA PRO A 109 -4.78 -23.75 -8.33
C PRO A 109 -4.24 -22.52 -7.58
N CYS A 110 -4.76 -21.34 -7.87
CA CYS A 110 -4.37 -20.06 -7.26
C CYS A 110 -5.26 -19.69 -6.06
N LEU A 111 -6.41 -20.35 -5.89
CA LEU A 111 -7.33 -20.04 -4.81
C LEU A 111 -6.93 -20.69 -3.50
N GLY A 112 -5.96 -21.61 -3.44
CA GLY A 112 -5.48 -22.16 -2.16
C GLY A 112 -6.50 -23.04 -1.42
N GLY A 113 -7.51 -23.57 -2.13
CA GLY A 113 -8.55 -24.45 -1.58
C GLY A 113 -9.34 -23.79 -0.45
N ASP A 114 -9.53 -24.52 0.65
CA ASP A 114 -10.33 -24.10 1.81
C ASP A 114 -9.67 -23.03 2.71
N ASP A 115 -8.46 -22.55 2.39
CA ASP A 115 -7.83 -21.48 3.17
C ASP A 115 -8.68 -20.20 3.04
N PRO A 116 -9.19 -19.57 4.09
CA PRO A 116 -10.08 -18.42 3.94
C PRO A 116 -9.34 -17.12 3.54
N LEU A 117 -8.00 -17.09 3.62
CA LEU A 117 -7.22 -15.86 3.48
C LEU A 117 -6.23 -15.93 2.33
N PHE A 118 -5.55 -17.06 2.15
CA PHE A 118 -4.39 -17.16 1.29
C PHE A 118 -4.65 -17.98 0.04
N GLY A 119 -4.18 -17.45 -1.09
CA GLY A 119 -4.06 -18.13 -2.37
C GLY A 119 -2.60 -18.05 -2.85
N LYS A 120 -2.37 -18.35 -4.13
CA LYS A 120 -1.08 -18.23 -4.80
C LYS A 120 -1.21 -17.27 -5.96
N LEU A 121 -0.24 -16.39 -6.15
CA LEU A 121 -0.27 -15.42 -7.25
C LEU A 121 -0.38 -16.13 -8.60
N PHE A 122 -1.40 -15.75 -9.37
CA PHE A 122 -1.59 -16.18 -10.74
C PHE A 122 -0.45 -15.66 -11.60
N ASP A 123 0.23 -16.54 -12.31
CA ASP A 123 1.38 -16.25 -13.16
C ASP A 123 1.00 -16.03 -14.63
N GLY A 124 -0.24 -16.33 -15.00
CA GLY A 124 -0.79 -16.09 -16.34
C GLY A 124 -1.11 -14.63 -16.66
N THR A 125 -1.78 -14.44 -17.78
CA THR A 125 -2.14 -13.15 -18.36
C THR A 125 -3.66 -12.98 -18.40
N LEU A 126 -4.13 -11.75 -18.65
CA LEU A 126 -5.56 -11.51 -18.83
C LEU A 126 -6.15 -12.31 -20.01
N LEU A 127 -5.35 -12.65 -21.03
CA LEU A 127 -5.80 -13.45 -22.18
C LEU A 127 -6.25 -14.86 -21.78
N ASP A 128 -5.71 -15.41 -20.67
CA ASP A 128 -6.05 -16.75 -20.18
C ASP A 128 -7.50 -16.89 -19.70
N PHE A 129 -8.21 -15.77 -19.55
CA PHE A 129 -9.63 -15.71 -19.19
C PHE A 129 -10.57 -15.72 -20.40
N PHE A 130 -10.02 -15.66 -21.62
CA PHE A 130 -10.81 -15.49 -22.85
C PHE A 130 -10.72 -16.69 -23.79
N ASP A 131 -11.82 -16.95 -24.48
CA ASP A 131 -11.88 -17.84 -25.63
C ASP A 131 -11.31 -17.11 -26.86
N ALA A 132 -10.24 -17.66 -27.44
CA ALA A 132 -9.52 -17.06 -28.55
C ALA A 132 -10.37 -16.97 -29.84
N ASP A 133 -11.23 -17.96 -30.09
CA ASP A 133 -12.10 -17.99 -31.28
C ASP A 133 -13.20 -16.94 -31.16
N ARG A 134 -13.77 -16.76 -29.96
CA ARG A 134 -14.75 -15.68 -29.68
C ARG A 134 -14.11 -14.30 -29.81
N LEU A 135 -12.90 -14.11 -29.29
CA LEU A 135 -12.13 -12.88 -29.47
C LEU A 135 -11.87 -12.58 -30.95
N GLN A 136 -11.50 -13.59 -31.73
CA GLN A 136 -11.28 -13.41 -33.17
C GLN A 136 -12.59 -13.13 -33.91
N ALA A 137 -13.69 -13.77 -33.54
CA ALA A 137 -15.00 -13.56 -34.14
C ALA A 137 -15.52 -12.13 -33.88
N ILE A 138 -15.47 -11.64 -32.64
CA ILE A 138 -15.93 -10.29 -32.28
C ILE A 138 -15.08 -9.22 -32.96
N ALA A 139 -13.77 -9.44 -33.10
CA ALA A 139 -12.84 -8.52 -33.76
C ALA A 139 -13.11 -8.39 -35.28
N ASN A 140 -13.53 -9.49 -35.92
CA ASN A 140 -13.76 -9.58 -37.36
C ASN A 140 -15.19 -9.26 -37.77
N GLN A 141 -16.12 -9.12 -36.83
CA GLN A 141 -17.50 -8.79 -37.14
C GLN A 141 -17.58 -7.44 -37.90
N PRO A 142 -18.30 -7.36 -39.03
CA PRO A 142 -18.40 -6.14 -39.81
C PRO A 142 -19.17 -5.05 -39.06
N SER A 143 -18.87 -3.79 -39.37
CA SER A 143 -19.60 -2.62 -38.87
C SER A 143 -19.57 -1.51 -39.90
N GLU A 144 -20.73 -0.91 -40.18
CA GLU A 144 -20.86 0.25 -41.07
C GLU A 144 -20.34 1.54 -40.41
N GLY A 145 -20.33 1.58 -39.08
CA GLY A 145 -19.91 2.71 -38.24
C GLY A 145 -18.62 2.46 -37.45
N PRO A 146 -18.13 3.46 -36.69
CA PRO A 146 -17.08 3.24 -35.71
C PRO A 146 -17.53 2.20 -34.67
N VAL A 147 -16.64 1.26 -34.35
CA VAL A 147 -16.86 0.20 -33.36
C VAL A 147 -16.12 0.54 -32.07
N ALA A 148 -16.74 0.27 -30.93
CA ALA A 148 -16.17 0.44 -29.61
C ALA A 148 -16.20 -0.87 -28.84
N TYR A 149 -15.05 -1.49 -28.65
CA TYR A 149 -14.90 -2.63 -27.75
C TYR A 149 -14.80 -2.10 -26.33
N TYR A 150 -15.46 -2.75 -25.37
CA TYR A 150 -15.41 -2.32 -23.97
C TYR A 150 -15.36 -3.51 -23.00
N GLY A 151 -14.84 -3.28 -21.81
CA GLY A 151 -14.63 -4.29 -20.77
C GLY A 151 -13.14 -4.52 -20.46
N PRO A 152 -12.82 -5.24 -19.37
CA PRO A 152 -11.45 -5.55 -19.03
C PRO A 152 -10.85 -6.43 -20.12
N GLY A 153 -9.82 -5.95 -20.82
CA GLY A 153 -9.25 -6.65 -21.97
C GLY A 153 -9.82 -6.25 -23.33
N ALA A 154 -10.56 -5.15 -23.45
CA ALA A 154 -11.08 -4.67 -24.74
C ALA A 154 -10.01 -4.53 -25.85
N ALA A 155 -8.77 -4.20 -25.49
CA ALA A 155 -7.65 -4.12 -26.43
C ALA A 155 -7.12 -5.50 -26.90
N LEU A 156 -7.66 -6.60 -26.38
CA LEU A 156 -7.41 -7.96 -26.88
C LEU A 156 -8.19 -8.25 -28.18
N ALA A 157 -9.27 -7.50 -28.48
CA ALA A 157 -10.03 -7.62 -29.74
C ALA A 157 -9.32 -7.00 -30.97
N GLY A 158 -7.99 -6.96 -30.95
CA GLY A 158 -7.13 -6.39 -31.99
C GLY A 158 -6.67 -4.96 -31.70
N THR A 159 -5.85 -4.42 -32.60
CA THR A 159 -5.22 -3.09 -32.41
C THR A 159 -6.26 -1.96 -32.55
N PRO A 160 -6.50 -1.17 -31.49
CA PRO A 160 -7.38 -0.02 -31.58
C PRO A 160 -6.70 1.14 -32.33
N ASN A 161 -7.50 2.03 -32.90
CA ASN A 161 -7.04 3.33 -33.39
C ASN A 161 -6.98 4.37 -32.27
N LEU A 162 -7.81 4.20 -31.23
CA LEU A 162 -7.81 5.01 -30.02
C LEU A 162 -8.08 4.12 -28.81
N LEU A 163 -7.19 4.16 -27.82
CA LEU A 163 -7.27 3.43 -26.56
C LEU A 163 -7.65 4.38 -25.41
N VAL A 164 -8.86 4.18 -24.89
CA VAL A 164 -9.31 4.72 -23.60
C VAL A 164 -9.06 3.66 -22.53
N TYR A 165 -8.29 4.00 -21.51
CA TYR A 165 -8.08 3.15 -20.34
C TYR A 165 -8.86 3.68 -19.15
N VAL A 166 -9.82 2.90 -18.66
CA VAL A 166 -10.70 3.25 -17.54
C VAL A 166 -10.22 2.55 -16.28
N ASP A 167 -9.86 3.33 -15.26
CA ASP A 167 -9.34 2.83 -13.99
C ASP A 167 -10.23 3.23 -12.82
N VAL A 168 -10.15 2.45 -11.75
CA VAL A 168 -10.82 2.70 -10.49
C VAL A 168 -9.83 2.41 -9.36
N PRO A 169 -9.65 3.32 -8.39
CA PRO A 169 -8.83 3.04 -7.22
C PRO A 169 -9.29 1.76 -6.50
N LYS A 170 -8.36 0.91 -6.07
CA LYS A 170 -8.69 -0.39 -5.45
C LYS A 170 -9.55 -0.26 -4.20
N HIS A 171 -9.35 0.77 -3.37
CA HIS A 171 -10.21 1.03 -2.21
C HIS A 171 -11.68 1.27 -2.59
N VAL A 172 -11.93 1.89 -3.75
CA VAL A 172 -13.29 2.07 -4.30
C VAL A 172 -13.85 0.74 -4.80
N ILE A 173 -13.05 -0.06 -5.50
CA ILE A 173 -13.44 -1.42 -5.93
C ILE A 173 -13.82 -2.27 -4.71
N GLN A 174 -13.00 -2.26 -3.65
CA GLN A 174 -13.28 -2.99 -2.43
C GLN A 174 -14.57 -2.54 -1.75
N ARG A 175 -14.85 -1.22 -1.72
CA ARG A 175 -16.13 -0.71 -1.22
C ARG A 175 -17.29 -1.25 -2.06
N TRP A 176 -17.20 -1.16 -3.38
CA TRP A 176 -18.23 -1.70 -4.28
C TRP A 176 -18.41 -3.22 -4.15
N MET A 177 -17.35 -3.99 -3.89
CA MET A 177 -17.45 -5.41 -3.57
C MET A 177 -18.21 -5.66 -2.27
N ARG A 178 -17.94 -4.88 -1.21
CA ARG A 178 -18.71 -4.96 0.07
C ARG A 178 -20.18 -4.62 -0.13
N ASP A 179 -20.47 -3.65 -0.98
CA ASP A 179 -21.84 -3.23 -1.31
C ASP A 179 -22.54 -4.17 -2.30
N GLY A 180 -21.84 -5.19 -2.83
CA GLY A 180 -22.39 -6.12 -3.83
C GLY A 180 -22.66 -5.47 -5.18
N THR A 181 -21.85 -4.49 -5.59
CA THR A 181 -21.99 -3.76 -6.86
C THR A 181 -20.81 -3.96 -7.82
N ALA A 182 -19.76 -4.67 -7.42
CA ALA A 182 -18.63 -5.04 -8.27
C ALA A 182 -18.40 -6.56 -8.27
N THR A 183 -17.96 -7.10 -9.40
CA THR A 183 -17.63 -8.52 -9.57
C THR A 183 -16.17 -8.73 -9.96
N ASN A 184 -15.66 -9.93 -9.69
CA ASN A 184 -14.46 -10.47 -10.30
C ASN A 184 -14.67 -10.72 -11.81
N ILE A 185 -13.60 -11.04 -12.53
CA ILE A 185 -13.67 -11.34 -13.98
C ILE A 185 -14.40 -12.65 -14.23
N GLY A 186 -15.59 -12.62 -14.85
CA GLY A 186 -16.33 -13.84 -15.22
C GLY A 186 -17.64 -14.04 -14.46
N PRO A 187 -17.64 -14.08 -13.12
CA PRO A 187 -18.86 -14.30 -12.35
C PRO A 187 -20.00 -13.35 -12.75
N PRO A 188 -21.22 -13.89 -12.99
CA PRO A 188 -22.36 -13.08 -13.40
C PRO A 188 -22.96 -12.27 -12.24
N ARG A 189 -22.53 -12.53 -11.01
CA ARG A 189 -22.98 -11.87 -9.78
C ARG A 189 -21.79 -11.72 -8.82
N PRO A 190 -21.85 -10.76 -7.89
CA PRO A 190 -20.84 -10.60 -6.86
C PRO A 190 -20.80 -11.79 -5.90
N ASP A 191 -19.59 -12.26 -5.59
CA ASP A 191 -19.32 -13.20 -4.51
C ASP A 191 -19.26 -12.48 -3.15
N PRO A 192 -19.33 -13.20 -2.01
CA PRO A 192 -19.05 -12.62 -0.71
C PRO A 192 -17.70 -11.89 -0.68
N PHE A 193 -17.63 -10.74 0.01
CA PHE A 193 -16.46 -9.85 -0.04
C PHE A 193 -15.13 -10.56 0.22
N ALA A 194 -15.07 -11.46 1.20
CA ALA A 194 -13.83 -12.17 1.55
C ALA A 194 -13.32 -13.04 0.38
N GLU A 195 -14.22 -13.76 -0.29
CA GLU A 195 -13.92 -14.62 -1.44
C GLU A 195 -13.54 -13.76 -2.65
N ALA A 196 -14.33 -12.72 -2.93
CA ALA A 196 -14.10 -11.79 -4.03
C ALA A 196 -12.75 -11.06 -3.91
N TYR A 197 -12.44 -10.55 -2.71
CA TYR A 197 -11.16 -9.88 -2.44
C TYR A 197 -9.98 -10.83 -2.56
N LYS A 198 -10.10 -12.05 -2.00
CA LYS A 198 -9.06 -13.06 -2.11
C LYS A 198 -8.76 -13.40 -3.56
N ARG A 199 -9.79 -13.71 -4.36
CA ARG A 199 -9.65 -13.95 -5.80
C ARG A 199 -9.06 -12.74 -6.52
N ALA A 200 -9.51 -11.53 -6.18
CA ALA A 200 -8.99 -10.32 -6.79
C ALA A 200 -7.48 -10.15 -6.54
N TYR A 201 -7.05 -10.32 -5.28
CA TYR A 201 -5.65 -10.19 -4.89
C TYR A 201 -4.76 -11.23 -5.58
N PHE A 202 -5.15 -12.51 -5.56
CA PHE A 202 -4.29 -13.60 -6.03
C PHE A 202 -4.40 -13.86 -7.52
N VAL A 203 -5.52 -13.50 -8.18
CA VAL A 203 -5.79 -13.92 -9.56
C VAL A 203 -6.05 -12.74 -10.48
N ASP A 204 -7.15 -12.01 -10.25
CA ASP A 204 -7.62 -11.01 -11.21
C ASP A 204 -6.64 -9.82 -11.29
N TRP A 205 -6.25 -9.25 -10.16
CA TRP A 205 -5.37 -8.08 -10.13
C TRP A 205 -3.99 -8.36 -10.72
N PRO A 206 -3.30 -9.49 -10.43
CA PRO A 206 -2.07 -9.84 -11.14
C PRO A 206 -2.23 -9.87 -12.66
N ALA A 207 -3.29 -10.52 -13.17
CA ALA A 207 -3.56 -10.58 -14.61
C ALA A 207 -3.85 -9.20 -15.22
N LEU A 208 -4.71 -8.41 -14.57
CA LEU A 208 -5.09 -7.07 -14.98
C LEU A 208 -3.90 -6.09 -14.90
N ASN A 209 -3.05 -6.20 -13.89
CA ASN A 209 -1.88 -5.33 -13.72
C ASN A 209 -0.83 -5.59 -14.81
N ARG A 210 -0.58 -6.85 -15.19
CA ARG A 210 0.27 -7.17 -16.36
C ARG A 210 -0.29 -6.59 -17.65
N HIS A 211 -1.61 -6.66 -17.83
CA HIS A 211 -2.29 -6.06 -18.99
C HIS A 211 -2.20 -4.52 -18.99
N LYS A 212 -2.47 -3.89 -17.85
CA LYS A 212 -2.33 -2.43 -17.62
C LYS A 212 -0.92 -1.95 -17.95
N ALA A 213 0.12 -2.64 -17.45
CA ALA A 213 1.51 -2.33 -17.73
C ALA A 213 1.84 -2.37 -19.23
N ARG A 214 1.34 -3.39 -19.94
CA ARG A 214 1.52 -3.53 -21.39
C ARG A 214 0.83 -2.41 -22.18
N LEU A 215 -0.34 -1.95 -21.73
CA LEU A 215 -1.11 -0.93 -22.43
C LEU A 215 -0.61 0.49 -22.19
N LEU A 216 0.00 0.79 -21.04
CA LEU A 216 0.39 2.15 -20.62
C LEU A 216 1.08 3.01 -21.71
N PRO A 217 2.05 2.50 -22.49
CA PRO A 217 2.69 3.29 -23.55
C PRO A 217 1.72 3.76 -24.65
N SER A 218 0.64 3.01 -24.88
CA SER A 218 -0.32 3.20 -25.96
C SER A 218 -1.64 3.82 -25.52
N ILE A 219 -1.80 4.15 -24.23
CA ILE A 219 -3.01 4.83 -23.74
C ILE A 219 -3.08 6.22 -24.39
N ASP A 220 -4.19 6.49 -25.08
CA ASP A 220 -4.50 7.81 -25.65
C ASP A 220 -5.26 8.68 -24.64
N LEU A 221 -6.13 8.05 -23.85
CA LEU A 221 -6.90 8.72 -22.81
C LEU A 221 -6.99 7.83 -21.57
N PHE A 222 -6.63 8.37 -20.42
CA PHE A 222 -6.85 7.72 -19.13
C PHE A 222 -8.05 8.33 -18.45
N VAL A 223 -8.93 7.50 -17.90
CA VAL A 223 -10.17 7.90 -17.25
C VAL A 223 -10.22 7.30 -15.85
N ASP A 224 -10.24 8.15 -14.84
CA ASP A 224 -10.59 7.80 -13.46
C ASP A 224 -12.12 7.86 -13.32
N ILE A 225 -12.74 6.73 -12.98
CA ILE A 225 -14.20 6.61 -12.79
C ILE A 225 -14.60 6.30 -11.34
N GLN A 226 -13.78 6.72 -10.36
CA GLN A 226 -14.14 6.59 -8.94
C GLN A 226 -15.49 7.25 -8.59
N ASP A 227 -15.87 8.30 -9.33
CA ASP A 227 -17.24 8.85 -9.38
C ASP A 227 -17.87 8.49 -10.74
N PRO A 228 -18.74 7.46 -10.80
CA PRO A 228 -19.38 7.05 -12.05
C PRO A 228 -20.18 8.16 -12.71
N ALA A 229 -20.73 9.11 -11.95
CA ALA A 229 -21.55 10.19 -12.48
C ALA A 229 -20.70 11.33 -13.10
N ARG A 230 -19.46 11.50 -12.63
CA ARG A 230 -18.55 12.57 -13.05
C ARG A 230 -17.12 12.05 -13.22
N PRO A 231 -16.83 11.26 -14.26
CA PRO A 231 -15.48 10.73 -14.50
C PRO A 231 -14.48 11.86 -14.75
N ALA A 232 -13.22 11.66 -14.38
CA ALA A 232 -12.11 12.56 -14.68
C ALA A 232 -11.19 11.94 -15.74
N ALA A 233 -10.80 12.71 -16.74
CA ALA A 233 -10.01 12.22 -17.87
C ALA A 233 -8.78 13.08 -18.13
N ILE A 234 -7.69 12.43 -18.52
CA ILE A 234 -6.43 13.06 -18.92
C ILE A 234 -5.90 12.38 -20.19
N ALA A 235 -5.37 13.18 -21.12
CA ALA A 235 -4.68 12.64 -22.29
C ALA A 235 -3.50 11.76 -21.85
N GLY A 236 -3.30 10.60 -22.46
CA GLY A 236 -2.27 9.65 -22.04
C GLY A 236 -0.85 10.20 -22.12
N ALA A 237 -0.59 11.10 -23.08
CA ALA A 237 0.69 11.82 -23.14
C ALA A 237 0.91 12.74 -21.92
N ASN A 238 -0.15 13.43 -21.46
CA ASN A 238 -0.09 14.28 -20.27
C ASN A 238 0.03 13.44 -19.00
N LEU A 239 -0.63 12.28 -18.92
CA LEU A 239 -0.44 11.32 -17.82
C LEU A 239 1.01 10.88 -17.72
N ARG A 240 1.61 10.40 -18.82
CA ARG A 240 3.02 9.96 -18.83
C ARG A 240 3.98 11.09 -18.47
N ALA A 241 3.73 12.31 -18.94
CA ALA A 241 4.50 13.49 -18.54
C ALA A 241 4.36 13.80 -17.03
N ALA A 242 3.15 13.69 -16.47
CA ALA A 242 2.95 13.85 -15.04
C ALA A 242 3.67 12.77 -14.23
N LEU A 243 3.65 11.50 -14.68
CA LEU A 243 4.42 10.42 -14.06
C LEU A 243 5.93 10.65 -14.13
N ASP A 244 6.43 11.29 -15.20
CA ASP A 244 7.84 11.71 -15.30
C ASP A 244 8.22 12.78 -14.26
N GLU A 245 7.32 13.73 -14.00
CA GLU A 245 7.51 14.74 -12.96
C GLU A 245 7.46 14.14 -11.56
N VAL A 246 6.49 13.25 -11.29
CA VAL A 246 6.41 12.51 -10.02
C VAL A 246 7.68 11.70 -9.77
N ALA A 247 8.23 11.06 -10.80
CA ALA A 247 9.46 10.26 -10.69
C ALA A 247 10.73 11.07 -10.40
N ARG A 248 10.68 12.40 -10.41
CA ARG A 248 11.84 13.29 -10.15
C ARG A 248 11.67 14.16 -8.92
N HIS A 249 10.46 14.30 -8.39
CA HIS A 249 10.14 15.21 -7.30
C HIS A 249 9.58 14.47 -6.08
N PRO A 250 9.64 15.09 -4.88
CA PRO A 250 8.98 14.57 -3.70
C PRO A 250 7.48 14.40 -3.94
N PHE A 251 6.93 13.24 -3.59
CA PHE A 251 5.50 12.97 -3.77
C PHE A 251 4.90 12.17 -2.62
N ARG A 252 3.58 12.23 -2.52
CA ARG A 252 2.76 11.41 -1.61
C ARG A 252 1.75 10.61 -2.41
N VAL A 253 1.31 9.54 -1.79
CA VAL A 253 0.20 8.73 -2.27
C VAL A 253 -1.01 9.03 -1.40
N ARG A 254 -2.21 8.72 -1.89
CA ARG A 254 -3.43 8.93 -1.11
C ARG A 254 -3.51 7.89 0.02
N PRO A 255 -3.40 8.28 1.29
CA PRO A 255 -3.54 7.34 2.40
C PRO A 255 -5.00 6.92 2.57
N TRP A 256 -5.24 5.79 3.24
CA TRP A 256 -6.57 5.43 3.71
C TRP A 256 -6.50 4.82 5.11
N PHE A 257 -7.59 4.97 5.86
CA PHE A 257 -7.65 4.65 7.28
C PHE A 257 -8.72 3.59 7.51
N ALA A 258 -8.41 2.59 8.32
CA ALA A 258 -9.28 1.44 8.52
C ALA A 258 -9.55 1.17 10.00
N PRO A 259 -10.81 0.92 10.40
CA PRO A 259 -11.11 0.40 11.72
C PRO A 259 -10.60 -1.04 11.84
N GLY A 260 -10.38 -1.49 13.07
CA GLY A 260 -9.95 -2.86 13.33
C GLY A 260 -10.27 -3.33 14.75
N PRO A 261 -10.19 -4.65 14.99
CA PRO A 261 -10.56 -5.25 16.27
C PRO A 261 -9.66 -4.81 17.44
N TRP A 262 -8.43 -4.39 17.16
CA TRP A 262 -7.50 -3.84 18.15
C TRP A 262 -7.40 -2.31 18.12
N GLY A 263 -8.10 -1.66 17.20
CA GLY A 263 -7.85 -0.27 16.85
C GLY A 263 -8.02 0.71 18.01
N GLY A 264 -7.09 1.65 18.07
CA GLY A 264 -7.03 2.70 19.05
C GLY A 264 -7.79 3.96 18.65
N GLN A 265 -7.60 5.02 19.43
CA GLN A 265 -8.28 6.29 19.30
C GLN A 265 -7.33 7.46 18.99
N TRP A 266 -6.03 7.21 18.91
CA TRP A 266 -5.05 8.26 18.69
C TRP A 266 -5.19 8.88 17.30
N LEU A 267 -5.23 8.08 16.23
CA LEU A 267 -5.38 8.57 14.86
C LEU A 267 -6.66 9.39 14.71
N LYS A 268 -7.77 8.87 15.26
CA LYS A 268 -9.08 9.53 15.26
C LYS A 268 -9.06 10.94 15.86
N ARG A 269 -8.30 11.12 16.96
CA ARG A 269 -8.18 12.39 17.69
C ARG A 269 -7.17 13.37 17.08
N HIS A 270 -6.14 12.86 16.39
CA HIS A 270 -4.99 13.68 15.98
C HIS A 270 -4.87 13.89 14.48
N VAL A 271 -5.56 13.12 13.64
CA VAL A 271 -5.63 13.31 12.19
C VAL A 271 -6.96 13.97 11.82
N ARG A 272 -6.91 15.12 11.15
CA ARG A 272 -8.12 15.85 10.74
C ARG A 272 -8.79 15.17 9.54
N GLY A 273 -10.11 15.30 9.46
CA GLY A 273 -10.90 14.83 8.32
C GLY A 273 -11.24 13.33 8.35
N LEU A 274 -10.76 12.59 9.35
CA LEU A 274 -11.21 11.22 9.57
C LEU A 274 -12.66 11.20 10.08
N ASP A 275 -13.39 10.16 9.69
CA ASP A 275 -14.76 9.91 10.13
C ASP A 275 -14.79 9.71 11.66
N GLN A 276 -15.52 10.61 12.33
CA GLN A 276 -15.64 10.60 13.77
C GLN A 276 -16.71 9.61 14.26
N ASP A 277 -17.52 9.04 13.36
CA ASP A 277 -18.50 8.00 13.68
C ASP A 277 -17.89 6.58 13.61
N ALA A 278 -16.75 6.41 12.94
CA ALA A 278 -15.99 5.16 12.94
C ALA A 278 -15.63 4.72 14.37
N PRO A 279 -15.72 3.43 14.73
CA PRO A 279 -15.53 2.98 16.12
C PRO A 279 -14.10 3.22 16.62
N ASN A 280 -13.12 3.08 15.74
CA ASN A 280 -11.70 3.30 15.98
C ASN A 280 -10.96 3.42 14.64
N TYR A 281 -9.65 3.63 14.70
CA TYR A 281 -8.76 3.40 13.56
C TYR A 281 -7.61 2.53 14.02
N ALA A 282 -7.51 1.33 13.46
CA ALA A 282 -6.40 0.43 13.70
C ALA A 282 -5.23 0.74 12.77
N TRP A 283 -5.53 0.99 11.50
CA TRP A 283 -4.52 1.19 10.46
C TRP A 283 -4.62 2.57 9.81
N SER A 284 -3.46 3.16 9.50
CA SER A 284 -3.30 4.10 8.40
C SER A 284 -2.40 3.50 7.34
N PHE A 285 -2.92 3.27 6.14
CA PHE A 285 -2.18 2.78 4.98
C PHE A 285 -1.51 3.97 4.28
N GLU A 286 -0.39 4.43 4.83
CA GLU A 286 0.32 5.64 4.37
C GLU A 286 0.99 5.43 3.00
N LEU A 287 1.73 4.32 2.85
CA LEU A 287 2.40 3.94 1.61
C LEU A 287 2.38 2.42 1.45
N ILE A 288 1.30 1.90 0.87
CA ILE A 288 1.13 0.50 0.48
C ILE A 288 0.79 0.51 -1.01
N VAL A 289 1.84 0.56 -1.83
CA VAL A 289 1.76 0.75 -3.30
C VAL A 289 0.70 -0.11 -4.01
N PRO A 290 0.53 -1.41 -3.67
CA PRO A 290 -0.52 -2.21 -4.29
C PRO A 290 -1.94 -1.71 -4.04
N GLU A 291 -2.20 -0.85 -3.04
CA GLU A 291 -3.53 -0.35 -2.68
C GLU A 291 -3.68 1.17 -2.92
N ASN A 292 -2.60 1.95 -2.83
CA ASN A 292 -2.66 3.41 -2.91
C ASN A 292 -2.50 3.96 -4.34
N GLY A 293 -3.18 5.07 -4.61
CA GLY A 293 -3.03 5.85 -5.84
C GLY A 293 -2.26 7.16 -5.65
N LEU A 294 -1.90 7.76 -6.78
CA LEU A 294 -1.40 9.13 -6.90
C LEU A 294 -2.56 10.02 -7.34
N VAL A 295 -2.85 11.06 -6.58
CA VAL A 295 -3.81 12.09 -7.00
C VAL A 295 -3.05 13.17 -7.75
N LEU A 296 -3.41 13.37 -9.01
CA LEU A 296 -2.83 14.40 -9.88
C LEU A 296 -3.85 15.52 -10.06
N GLY A 297 -3.43 16.77 -9.98
CA GLY A 297 -4.38 17.87 -10.19
C GLY A 297 -3.83 19.26 -9.96
N ASN A 298 -4.55 20.23 -10.52
CA ASN A 298 -4.37 21.67 -10.28
C ASN A 298 -5.72 22.35 -10.57
N GLY A 299 -6.68 22.15 -9.66
CA GLY A 299 -8.09 22.50 -9.85
C GLY A 299 -8.98 21.27 -9.88
N GLU A 300 -9.17 20.67 -11.06
CA GLU A 300 -9.76 19.33 -11.16
C GLU A 300 -8.67 18.28 -10.88
N HIS A 301 -9.10 17.12 -10.36
CA HIS A 301 -8.22 16.05 -9.90
C HIS A 301 -8.63 14.71 -10.50
N LEU A 302 -7.66 13.82 -10.64
CA LEU A 302 -7.89 12.40 -10.89
C LEU A 302 -6.94 11.58 -10.05
N GLU A 303 -7.34 10.36 -9.72
CA GLU A 303 -6.48 9.38 -9.07
C GLU A 303 -6.06 8.31 -10.10
N CYS A 304 -4.77 7.98 -10.11
CA CYS A 304 -4.24 6.87 -10.87
C CYS A 304 -3.49 5.92 -9.94
N SER A 305 -3.52 4.61 -10.21
CA SER A 305 -2.81 3.64 -9.36
C SER A 305 -1.30 3.90 -9.34
N PHE A 306 -0.65 3.78 -8.17
CA PHE A 306 0.81 3.93 -8.06
C PHE A 306 1.52 2.98 -9.04
N ASP A 307 0.98 1.77 -9.22
CA ASP A 307 1.42 0.79 -10.21
C ASP A 307 1.82 1.42 -11.56
N LEU A 308 1.08 2.42 -12.07
CA LEU A 308 1.41 3.12 -13.32
C LEU A 308 2.74 3.89 -13.27
N LEU A 309 3.06 4.54 -12.14
CA LEU A 309 4.35 5.19 -11.93
C LEU A 309 5.49 4.16 -12.01
N MET A 310 5.31 2.98 -11.41
CA MET A 310 6.32 1.93 -11.46
C MET A 310 6.47 1.35 -12.86
N TYR A 311 5.38 1.11 -13.58
CA TYR A 311 5.45 0.65 -14.98
C TYR A 311 6.14 1.68 -15.89
N HIS A 312 5.94 2.98 -15.65
CA HIS A 312 6.51 4.05 -16.46
C HIS A 312 7.97 4.41 -16.10
N ALA A 313 8.30 4.36 -14.81
CA ALA A 313 9.46 5.07 -14.27
C ALA A 313 10.18 4.37 -13.11
N HIS A 314 9.98 3.06 -12.87
CA HIS A 314 10.58 2.37 -11.72
C HIS A 314 12.10 2.57 -11.59
N GLU A 315 12.87 2.63 -12.68
CA GLU A 315 14.32 2.90 -12.62
C GLU A 315 14.63 4.29 -12.03
N ARG A 316 13.87 5.32 -12.41
CA ARG A 316 14.01 6.68 -11.87
C ARG A 316 13.56 6.76 -10.41
N VAL A 317 12.54 6.00 -10.05
CA VAL A 317 12.01 5.95 -8.68
C VAL A 317 12.97 5.21 -7.75
N LEU A 318 13.36 3.99 -8.12
CA LEU A 318 14.11 3.06 -7.27
C LEU A 318 15.62 3.25 -7.32
N GLY A 319 16.15 3.81 -8.43
CA GLY A 319 17.59 3.87 -8.68
C GLY A 319 18.20 2.47 -8.74
N ARG A 320 19.32 2.26 -8.05
CA ARG A 320 20.04 0.98 -8.01
C ARG A 320 19.21 -0.23 -7.53
N ALA A 321 18.11 0.00 -6.80
CA ALA A 321 17.22 -1.07 -6.35
C ALA A 321 16.32 -1.62 -7.47
N ALA A 322 16.20 -0.93 -8.61
CA ALA A 322 15.35 -1.32 -9.72
C ALA A 322 15.68 -2.72 -10.27
N ALA A 323 16.97 -3.07 -10.36
CA ALA A 323 17.39 -4.38 -10.87
C ALA A 323 16.90 -5.55 -10.02
N ARG A 324 16.68 -5.34 -8.71
CA ARG A 324 16.19 -6.38 -7.79
C ARG A 324 14.67 -6.49 -7.79
N PHE A 325 13.96 -5.36 -7.87
CA PHE A 325 12.52 -5.32 -7.61
C PHE A 325 11.65 -5.06 -8.85
N GLY A 326 12.24 -4.62 -9.97
CA GLY A 326 11.51 -4.28 -11.19
C GLY A 326 10.40 -3.27 -10.91
N HIS A 327 9.16 -3.66 -11.19
CA HIS A 327 7.97 -2.82 -10.96
C HIS A 327 7.46 -2.86 -9.51
N ALA A 328 7.95 -3.75 -8.66
CA ALA A 328 7.53 -3.80 -7.26
C ALA A 328 8.20 -2.66 -6.47
N PHE A 329 7.41 -1.74 -5.92
CA PHE A 329 7.95 -0.80 -4.95
C PHE A 329 8.24 -1.55 -3.64
N PRO A 330 9.46 -1.50 -3.07
CA PRO A 330 9.88 -2.49 -2.08
C PRO A 330 9.51 -2.17 -0.63
N LEU A 331 9.22 -0.91 -0.30
CA LEU A 331 8.99 -0.46 1.08
C LEU A 331 7.56 -0.01 1.27
N ARG A 332 7.01 -0.31 2.45
CA ARG A 332 5.74 0.23 2.92
C ARG A 332 5.85 0.88 4.29
N PHE A 333 4.96 1.82 4.51
CA PHE A 333 4.78 2.54 5.77
C PHE A 333 3.30 2.50 6.13
N ASP A 334 3.02 2.22 7.39
CA ASP A 334 1.67 2.26 7.95
C ASP A 334 1.70 2.62 9.43
N TYR A 335 0.64 3.26 9.91
CA TYR A 335 0.44 3.45 11.34
C TYR A 335 -0.42 2.34 11.91
N LEU A 336 0.05 1.73 12.99
CA LEU A 336 -0.69 0.80 13.83
C LEU A 336 -1.02 1.49 15.15
N ASP A 337 -2.29 1.80 15.36
CA ASP A 337 -2.77 2.49 16.56
C ASP A 337 -3.45 1.52 17.53
N THR A 338 -2.84 1.37 18.72
CA THR A 338 -3.34 0.57 19.84
C THR A 338 -3.56 1.41 21.10
N ILE A 339 -3.45 2.74 21.02
CA ILE A 339 -3.68 3.66 22.15
C ILE A 339 -5.17 3.71 22.45
N ASP A 340 -5.55 3.48 23.72
CA ASP A 340 -6.92 3.18 24.13
C ASP A 340 -7.56 1.99 23.35
N GLY A 341 -6.73 1.09 22.82
CA GLY A 341 -7.12 -0.07 22.03
C GLY A 341 -6.68 -1.39 22.65
N GLY A 342 -6.54 -2.42 21.82
CA GLY A 342 -6.10 -3.75 22.24
C GLY A 342 -4.70 -4.11 21.73
N ASN A 343 -4.15 -5.20 22.24
CA ASN A 343 -2.93 -5.79 21.66
C ASN A 343 -3.17 -6.20 20.19
N LEU A 344 -2.16 -6.09 19.34
CA LEU A 344 -2.11 -6.84 18.08
C LEU A 344 -2.00 -8.33 18.37
N SER A 345 -2.38 -9.17 17.41
CA SER A 345 -2.19 -10.62 17.49
C SER A 345 -0.73 -11.00 17.66
N ILE A 346 -0.44 -12.01 18.46
CA ILE A 346 0.86 -12.70 18.43
C ILE A 346 0.98 -13.38 17.07
N GLN A 347 2.04 -13.06 16.34
CA GLN A 347 2.15 -13.41 14.93
C GLN A 347 3.60 -13.59 14.48
N CYS A 348 3.76 -14.07 13.25
CA CYS A 348 5.01 -14.03 12.51
C CYS A 348 4.72 -13.86 11.01
N HIS A 349 5.77 -13.55 10.23
CA HIS A 349 5.72 -13.47 8.77
C HIS A 349 6.42 -14.67 8.14
N PRO A 350 6.01 -15.09 6.93
CA PRO A 350 6.64 -16.19 6.21
C PRO A 350 8.12 -15.91 5.95
N ARG A 351 8.94 -16.95 5.96
CA ARG A 351 10.34 -16.88 5.52
C ARG A 351 10.42 -16.80 3.99
N PRO A 352 11.54 -16.31 3.42
CA PRO A 352 11.68 -16.12 1.98
C PRO A 352 11.38 -17.34 1.11
N ASP A 353 11.80 -18.54 1.53
CA ASP A 353 11.51 -19.76 0.76
C ASP A 353 10.03 -20.15 0.83
N TYR A 354 9.43 -20.01 2.03
CA TYR A 354 8.01 -20.32 2.24
C TYR A 354 7.11 -19.40 1.41
N ILE A 355 7.36 -18.08 1.42
CA ILE A 355 6.51 -17.12 0.71
C ILE A 355 6.54 -17.36 -0.81
N ARG A 356 7.71 -17.72 -1.34
CA ARG A 356 7.90 -18.01 -2.77
C ARG A 356 7.22 -19.32 -3.17
N GLU A 357 7.42 -20.39 -2.41
CA GLU A 357 6.87 -21.71 -2.71
C GLU A 357 5.34 -21.72 -2.65
N TRP A 358 4.78 -21.19 -1.55
CA TRP A 358 3.36 -21.30 -1.25
C TRP A 358 2.51 -20.19 -1.86
N PHE A 359 3.04 -18.97 -1.98
CA PHE A 359 2.26 -17.81 -2.45
C PHE A 359 2.76 -17.20 -3.76
N GLY A 360 3.96 -17.59 -4.24
CA GLY A 360 4.52 -17.06 -5.49
C GLY A 360 5.09 -15.65 -5.38
N GLU A 361 5.21 -15.11 -4.17
CA GLU A 361 5.75 -13.77 -3.95
C GLU A 361 7.28 -13.74 -4.15
N PRO A 362 7.82 -12.67 -4.75
CA PRO A 362 9.26 -12.58 -5.06
C PRO A 362 10.13 -12.32 -3.83
N PHE A 363 9.58 -11.67 -2.80
CA PHE A 363 10.24 -11.36 -1.53
C PHE A 363 9.23 -11.39 -0.39
N THR A 364 9.71 -11.46 0.86
CA THR A 364 8.85 -11.61 2.03
C THR A 364 8.58 -10.30 2.77
N GLN A 365 7.60 -10.33 3.66
CA GLN A 365 7.31 -9.29 4.64
C GLN A 365 8.32 -9.37 5.79
N ASP A 366 9.41 -8.64 5.66
CA ASP A 366 10.25 -8.25 6.79
C ASP A 366 9.78 -6.89 7.30
N GLU A 367 9.71 -6.69 8.62
CA GLU A 367 9.16 -5.47 9.19
C GLU A 367 9.99 -4.89 10.33
N SER A 368 9.57 -3.72 10.79
CA SER A 368 10.09 -3.07 11.99
C SER A 368 9.06 -2.14 12.58
N TYR A 369 9.05 -2.01 13.91
CA TYR A 369 8.19 -1.07 14.62
C TYR A 369 9.01 0.11 15.11
N TYR A 370 8.70 1.29 14.57
CA TYR A 370 9.17 2.55 15.12
C TYR A 370 8.09 3.14 16.03
N ILE A 371 8.40 3.33 17.31
CA ILE A 371 7.40 3.83 18.27
C ILE A 371 7.28 5.35 18.12
N VAL A 372 6.12 5.83 17.69
CA VAL A 372 5.88 7.26 17.48
C VAL A 372 5.39 7.90 18.78
N ALA A 373 4.37 7.28 19.38
CA ALA A 373 3.79 7.67 20.66
C ALA A 373 3.42 6.43 21.46
N ARG A 374 3.33 6.58 22.79
CA ARG A 374 2.96 5.48 23.67
C ARG A 374 2.34 5.93 24.99
N GLU A 375 1.57 5.05 25.61
CA GLU A 375 1.05 5.18 26.98
C GLU A 375 2.07 4.69 28.03
N PRO A 376 1.98 5.14 29.29
CA PRO A 376 2.68 4.54 30.43
C PRO A 376 2.64 3.00 30.44
N GLY A 377 3.81 2.36 30.31
CA GLY A 377 3.93 0.90 30.40
C GLY A 377 3.68 0.12 29.11
N ALA A 378 3.45 0.79 27.97
CA ALA A 378 3.30 0.14 26.68
C ALA A 378 4.50 -0.76 26.33
N ARG A 379 4.23 -1.88 25.65
CA ARG A 379 5.20 -2.96 25.39
C ARG A 379 5.16 -3.41 23.94
N VAL A 380 6.27 -3.99 23.48
CA VAL A 380 6.37 -4.77 22.24
C VAL A 380 6.78 -6.19 22.62
N TYR A 381 5.99 -7.17 22.16
CA TYR A 381 6.32 -8.58 22.26
C TYR A 381 7.31 -8.92 21.14
N LEU A 382 8.46 -9.52 21.47
CA LEU A 382 9.51 -9.78 20.49
C LEU A 382 10.44 -10.93 20.91
N GLY A 383 10.48 -11.98 20.09
CA GLY A 383 11.33 -13.14 20.34
C GLY A 383 10.86 -13.98 21.53
N PHE A 384 11.35 -15.21 21.59
CA PHE A 384 10.90 -16.17 22.59
C PHE A 384 11.62 -16.03 23.94
N ARG A 385 10.97 -16.44 25.03
CA ARG A 385 11.66 -16.63 26.32
C ARG A 385 12.79 -17.66 26.18
N ASP A 386 13.84 -17.52 26.98
CA ASP A 386 15.00 -18.41 26.91
C ASP A 386 14.68 -19.87 27.23
N ASP A 387 13.63 -20.13 28.01
CA ASP A 387 13.14 -21.45 28.42
C ASP A 387 11.92 -21.92 27.61
N VAL A 388 11.63 -21.28 26.47
CA VAL A 388 10.48 -21.68 25.64
C VAL A 388 10.56 -23.15 25.23
N GLU A 389 9.45 -23.86 25.42
CA GLU A 389 9.23 -25.21 24.88
C GLU A 389 8.23 -25.13 23.71
N PRO A 390 8.67 -25.29 22.44
CA PRO A 390 7.80 -25.12 21.27
C PRO A 390 6.54 -25.99 21.30
N GLY A 391 6.64 -27.23 21.81
CA GLY A 391 5.51 -28.14 21.95
C GLY A 391 4.46 -27.62 22.95
N ARG A 392 4.90 -27.20 24.15
CA ARG A 392 3.99 -26.64 25.17
C ARG A 392 3.33 -25.36 24.71
N PHE A 393 4.07 -24.49 24.01
CA PHE A 393 3.48 -23.28 23.44
C PHE A 393 2.43 -23.61 22.39
N ARG A 394 2.70 -24.59 21.50
CA ARG A 394 1.74 -25.06 20.50
C ARG A 394 0.47 -25.58 21.15
N ASP A 395 0.61 -26.44 22.16
CA ASP A 395 -0.52 -27.01 22.89
C ASP A 395 -1.37 -25.94 23.56
N ALA A 396 -0.75 -24.89 24.11
CA ALA A 396 -1.45 -23.77 24.74
C ALA A 396 -2.30 -22.99 23.72
N VAL A 397 -1.73 -22.62 22.57
CA VAL A 397 -2.46 -21.86 21.54
C VAL A 397 -3.53 -22.70 20.83
N GLU A 398 -3.30 -24.00 20.66
CA GLU A 398 -4.27 -24.95 20.13
C GLU A 398 -5.45 -25.17 21.08
N THR A 399 -5.16 -25.28 22.38
CA THR A 399 -6.20 -25.36 23.42
C THR A 399 -7.02 -24.08 23.45
N SER A 400 -6.36 -22.92 23.34
CA SER A 400 -7.02 -21.62 23.22
C SER A 400 -7.98 -21.57 22.02
N ARG A 401 -7.49 -21.92 20.82
CA ARG A 401 -8.30 -21.99 19.60
C ARG A 401 -9.56 -22.86 19.77
N LYS A 402 -9.42 -24.04 20.38
CA LYS A 402 -10.52 -25.01 20.53
C LYS A 402 -11.50 -24.69 21.64
N ARG A 403 -11.03 -24.08 22.74
CA ARG A 403 -11.82 -23.92 23.98
C ARG A 403 -12.09 -22.46 24.37
N GLY A 404 -11.55 -21.48 23.64
CA GLY A 404 -11.62 -20.07 24.01
C GLY A 404 -10.83 -19.75 25.28
N ALA A 405 -9.84 -20.57 25.65
CA ALA A 405 -9.04 -20.34 26.84
C ALA A 405 -8.00 -19.23 26.59
N THR A 406 -7.71 -18.41 27.58
CA THR A 406 -6.63 -17.41 27.49
C THR A 406 -5.26 -18.08 27.55
N VAL A 407 -4.26 -17.47 26.91
CA VAL A 407 -2.86 -17.91 26.95
C VAL A 407 -2.05 -16.84 27.65
N ASP A 408 -1.24 -17.27 28.64
CA ASP A 408 -0.26 -16.41 29.31
C ASP A 408 0.97 -16.25 28.41
N ILE A 409 0.91 -15.29 27.49
CA ILE A 409 1.93 -15.09 26.46
C ILE A 409 3.30 -14.71 27.05
N ASP A 410 3.34 -14.03 28.21
CA ASP A 410 4.58 -13.63 28.87
C ASP A 410 5.45 -14.85 29.28
N ARG A 411 4.87 -16.05 29.37
CA ARG A 411 5.62 -17.31 29.58
C ARG A 411 6.35 -17.82 28.33
N HIS A 412 5.98 -17.33 27.15
CA HIS A 412 6.46 -17.85 25.88
C HIS A 412 7.23 -16.82 25.06
N VAL A 413 6.85 -15.55 25.16
CA VAL A 413 7.38 -14.43 24.35
C VAL A 413 7.91 -13.34 25.27
N ASN A 414 9.06 -12.75 24.95
CA ASN A 414 9.55 -11.60 25.71
C ASN A 414 8.69 -10.37 25.45
N ALA A 415 8.51 -9.53 26.46
CA ALA A 415 7.86 -8.24 26.34
C ALA A 415 8.83 -7.12 26.75
N PHE A 416 9.22 -6.29 25.80
CA PHE A 416 10.11 -5.15 26.03
C PHE A 416 9.29 -3.88 26.17
N THR A 417 9.61 -3.03 27.15
CA THR A 417 9.01 -1.70 27.27
C THR A 417 9.34 -0.85 26.05
N ALA A 418 8.33 -0.19 25.50
CA ALA A 418 8.46 0.74 24.39
C ALA A 418 8.70 2.17 24.88
N GLN A 419 9.67 2.86 24.29
CA GLN A 419 9.84 4.30 24.42
C GLN A 419 9.62 5.00 23.09
N PRO A 420 9.12 6.26 23.08
CA PRO A 420 9.08 7.06 21.88
C PRO A 420 10.45 7.06 21.18
N HIS A 421 10.39 6.79 19.88
CA HIS A 421 11.48 6.66 18.94
C HIS A 421 12.39 5.44 19.11
N ASP A 422 11.99 4.44 19.89
CA ASP A 422 12.59 3.11 19.81
C ASP A 422 12.31 2.48 18.44
N LEU A 423 13.25 1.67 17.97
CA LEU A 423 13.09 0.82 16.79
C LEU A 423 13.23 -0.65 17.20
N PHE A 424 12.25 -1.46 16.82
CA PHE A 424 12.25 -2.92 16.95
C PHE A 424 12.33 -3.54 15.56
N LEU A 425 13.35 -4.32 15.27
CA LEU A 425 13.53 -5.01 14.00
C LEU A 425 12.85 -6.37 14.05
N ILE A 426 12.10 -6.72 13.00
CA ILE A 426 11.27 -7.93 12.94
C ILE A 426 11.54 -8.63 11.60
N PRO A 427 12.71 -9.26 11.44
CA PRO A 427 12.94 -10.14 10.29
C PRO A 427 11.91 -11.27 10.28
N SER A 428 11.53 -11.73 9.09
CA SER A 428 10.60 -12.85 8.88
C SER A 428 10.94 -14.07 9.73
N GLY A 429 9.92 -14.79 10.19
CA GLY A 429 10.06 -15.88 11.18
C GLY A 429 10.23 -15.44 12.64
N THR A 430 10.34 -14.14 12.94
CA THR A 430 10.33 -13.63 14.32
C THR A 430 8.93 -13.65 14.89
N ILE A 431 8.74 -14.21 16.10
CA ILE A 431 7.50 -14.03 16.85
C ILE A 431 7.43 -12.61 17.43
N HIS A 432 6.32 -11.93 17.22
CA HIS A 432 6.16 -10.54 17.67
C HIS A 432 4.68 -10.12 17.81
N ALA A 433 4.46 -8.98 18.46
CA ALA A 433 3.24 -8.18 18.42
C ALA A 433 3.47 -6.79 19.05
N SER A 434 2.77 -5.77 18.58
CA SER A 434 2.62 -4.53 19.35
C SER A 434 1.61 -4.75 20.47
N GLY A 435 2.00 -4.46 21.71
CA GLY A 435 1.08 -4.42 22.84
C GLY A 435 0.18 -3.19 22.78
N THR A 436 -0.87 -3.19 23.61
CA THR A 436 -1.75 -2.02 23.80
C THR A 436 -0.97 -0.78 24.24
N GLY A 437 -1.49 0.39 23.88
CA GLY A 437 -0.92 1.67 24.28
C GLY A 437 0.21 2.19 23.38
N ASN A 438 0.39 1.67 22.16
CA ASN A 438 1.38 2.16 21.20
C ASN A 438 0.73 2.76 19.95
N LEU A 439 1.30 3.87 19.46
CA LEU A 439 1.22 4.28 18.06
C LEU A 439 2.54 3.90 17.40
N VAL A 440 2.48 2.91 16.52
CA VAL A 440 3.64 2.39 15.79
C VAL A 440 3.60 2.94 14.37
N LEU A 441 4.73 3.46 13.89
CA LEU A 441 5.00 3.52 12.46
C LEU A 441 5.67 2.20 12.08
N GLU A 442 4.93 1.32 11.44
CA GLU A 442 5.49 0.11 10.86
C GLU A 442 6.22 0.49 9.57
N ILE A 443 7.45 0.00 9.45
CA ILE A 443 8.30 0.15 8.27
C ILE A 443 8.67 -1.25 7.84
N SER A 444 8.19 -1.66 6.67
CA SER A 444 8.25 -3.05 6.25
C SER A 444 8.42 -3.20 4.74
N ALA A 445 8.71 -4.42 4.32
CA ALA A 445 8.66 -4.81 2.92
C ALA A 445 7.20 -4.85 2.43
N THR A 446 6.96 -4.51 1.16
CA THR A 446 5.61 -4.30 0.62
C THR A 446 4.60 -5.46 0.72
N PRO A 447 4.94 -6.76 0.59
CA PRO A 447 3.96 -7.84 0.76
C PRO A 447 3.22 -7.70 2.10
N TYR A 448 1.90 -7.46 2.08
CA TYR A 448 1.18 -6.85 3.23
C TYR A 448 0.06 -7.69 3.83
N ILE A 449 -0.36 -8.76 3.15
CA ILE A 449 -1.43 -9.62 3.66
C ILE A 449 -0.89 -10.83 4.46
N TYR A 450 0.42 -11.08 4.43
CA TYR A 450 1.04 -12.31 4.93
C TYR A 450 1.41 -12.27 6.41
N THR A 451 0.37 -12.26 7.25
CA THR A 451 0.50 -12.28 8.71
C THR A 451 -0.06 -13.59 9.27
N PHE A 452 0.81 -14.46 9.79
CA PHE A 452 0.39 -15.71 10.40
C PHE A 452 0.06 -15.50 11.86
N LYS A 453 -1.24 -15.33 12.13
CA LYS A 453 -1.76 -15.11 13.48
C LYS A 453 -1.71 -16.41 14.29
N ILE A 454 -1.03 -16.37 15.42
CA ILE A 454 -0.86 -17.50 16.35
C ILE A 454 -1.89 -17.42 17.48
N TYR A 455 -2.03 -16.24 18.08
CA TYR A 455 -2.96 -15.98 19.18
C TYR A 455 -3.48 -14.55 19.11
N ASP A 456 -4.80 -14.39 19.17
CA ASP A 456 -5.47 -13.07 19.07
C ASP A 456 -6.28 -12.73 20.33
N TRP A 457 -5.78 -13.12 21.51
CA TRP A 457 -6.34 -12.71 22.81
C TRP A 457 -7.79 -13.16 23.05
N VAL A 458 -8.24 -14.21 22.36
CA VAL A 458 -9.65 -14.69 22.35
C VAL A 458 -10.64 -13.59 21.93
N ARG A 459 -10.15 -12.61 21.17
CA ARG A 459 -10.93 -11.46 20.71
C ARG A 459 -11.81 -11.85 19.51
N ARG A 460 -12.94 -11.15 19.40
CA ARG A 460 -13.84 -11.19 18.25
C ARG A 460 -13.53 -10.06 17.27
N ASP A 461 -13.81 -10.26 15.99
CA ASP A 461 -13.79 -9.16 15.03
C ASP A 461 -14.94 -8.16 15.27
N LEU A 462 -15.02 -7.14 14.42
CA LEU A 462 -16.04 -6.08 14.54
C LEU A 462 -17.46 -6.59 14.33
N ASP A 463 -17.61 -7.75 13.67
CA ASP A 463 -18.90 -8.42 13.42
C ASP A 463 -19.22 -9.47 14.50
N GLY A 464 -18.35 -9.64 15.49
CA GLY A 464 -18.52 -10.58 16.59
C GLY A 464 -18.05 -12.01 16.30
N ASN A 465 -17.38 -12.28 15.19
CA ASN A 465 -16.88 -13.62 14.84
C ASN A 465 -15.45 -13.86 15.39
N PRO A 466 -15.07 -15.11 15.68
CA PRO A 466 -13.67 -15.44 15.96
C PRO A 466 -12.79 -15.16 14.75
N ARG A 467 -11.62 -14.55 14.97
CA ARG A 467 -10.67 -14.28 13.88
C ARG A 467 -9.91 -15.54 13.47
N PRO A 468 -9.67 -15.73 12.16
CA PRO A 468 -8.89 -16.87 11.67
C PRO A 468 -7.44 -16.80 12.18
N LEU A 469 -6.94 -17.96 12.64
CA LEU A 469 -5.57 -18.20 13.10
C LEU A 469 -4.85 -19.13 12.12
N ASN A 470 -3.55 -18.96 11.96
CA ASN A 470 -2.69 -19.66 11.01
C ASN A 470 -1.56 -20.40 11.74
N ILE A 471 -1.91 -21.17 12.79
CA ILE A 471 -0.95 -21.81 13.71
C ILE A 471 0.02 -22.72 12.95
N GLU A 472 -0.46 -23.57 12.04
CA GLU A 472 0.41 -24.50 11.29
C GLU A 472 1.42 -23.75 10.43
N ARG A 473 0.96 -22.80 9.60
CA ARG A 473 1.83 -21.95 8.78
C ARG A 473 2.83 -21.17 9.63
N ALA A 474 2.43 -20.67 10.80
CA ALA A 474 3.34 -20.01 11.72
C ALA A 474 4.44 -20.97 12.20
N TRP A 475 4.11 -22.19 12.61
CA TRP A 475 5.09 -23.17 13.07
C TRP A 475 6.10 -23.57 12.00
N ASP A 476 5.71 -23.59 10.73
CA ASP A 476 6.63 -23.84 9.61
C ASP A 476 7.62 -22.68 9.36
N ASN A 477 7.37 -21.51 9.97
CA ASN A 477 8.13 -20.28 9.72
C ASN A 477 8.87 -19.73 10.94
N LEU A 478 8.40 -20.03 12.16
CA LEU A 478 8.99 -19.52 13.39
C LEU A 478 10.44 -19.94 13.57
N ASP A 479 11.31 -18.97 13.88
CA ASP A 479 12.68 -19.21 14.31
C ASP A 479 12.77 -19.20 15.84
N PHE A 480 12.68 -20.38 16.44
CA PHE A 480 12.75 -20.57 17.90
C PHE A 480 14.15 -20.29 18.50
N ASN A 481 15.15 -19.97 17.67
CA ASN A 481 16.47 -19.55 18.16
C ASN A 481 16.52 -18.04 18.47
N ARG A 482 15.54 -17.26 18.04
CA ARG A 482 15.42 -15.81 18.33
C ARG A 482 14.88 -15.60 19.75
N ARG A 483 15.70 -15.98 20.73
CA ARG A 483 15.39 -15.91 22.18
C ARG A 483 15.79 -14.56 22.78
N GLU A 484 15.74 -14.42 24.11
CA GLU A 484 15.83 -13.13 24.79
C GLU A 484 17.12 -12.37 24.47
N ALA A 485 18.28 -13.04 24.54
CA ALA A 485 19.56 -12.41 24.22
C ALA A 485 19.62 -11.95 22.75
N TYR A 486 19.16 -12.79 21.82
CA TYR A 486 19.10 -12.43 20.40
C TYR A 486 18.17 -11.24 20.16
N ALA A 487 16.96 -11.27 20.72
CA ALA A 487 15.98 -10.21 20.56
C ALA A 487 16.49 -8.88 21.12
N ARG A 488 17.09 -8.89 22.31
CA ARG A 488 17.66 -7.70 22.92
C ARG A 488 18.85 -7.14 22.12
N ASP A 489 19.77 -8.00 21.69
CA ASP A 489 21.07 -7.56 21.19
C ASP A 489 21.08 -7.36 19.66
N ARG A 490 20.18 -8.03 18.92
CA ARG A 490 20.12 -8.00 17.45
C ARG A 490 18.84 -7.37 16.89
N LEU A 491 17.76 -7.37 17.67
CA LEU A 491 16.45 -6.87 17.20
C LEU A 491 16.03 -5.55 17.84
N ARG A 492 16.79 -5.03 18.82
CA ARG A 492 16.54 -3.73 19.48
C ARG A 492 17.77 -2.83 19.43
N PRO A 493 18.19 -2.39 18.23
CA PRO A 493 19.38 -1.57 18.08
C PRO A 493 19.25 -0.25 18.84
N GLN A 494 20.38 0.23 19.38
CA GLN A 494 20.46 1.55 19.97
C GLN A 494 20.83 2.58 18.89
N PRO A 495 20.17 3.76 18.85
CA PRO A 495 20.51 4.80 17.90
C PRO A 495 21.97 5.24 18.02
N ARG A 496 22.64 5.44 16.88
CA ARG A 496 24.01 6.01 16.83
C ARG A 496 24.08 7.16 15.83
N VAL A 497 24.82 8.21 16.17
CA VAL A 497 25.06 9.34 15.26
C VAL A 497 25.93 8.86 14.09
N LEU A 498 25.45 9.12 12.87
CA LEU A 498 26.20 8.94 11.63
C LEU A 498 26.90 10.21 11.21
N ALA A 499 26.19 11.33 11.28
CA ALA A 499 26.68 12.65 10.90
C ALA A 499 25.90 13.71 11.67
N GLU A 500 26.52 14.88 11.84
CA GLU A 500 25.87 16.05 12.42
C GLU A 500 26.40 17.33 11.78
N GLY A 501 25.60 18.38 11.85
CA GLY A 501 25.94 19.72 11.38
C GLY A 501 25.14 20.78 12.12
N PRO A 502 25.23 22.06 11.70
CA PRO A 502 24.52 23.14 12.36
C PRO A 502 23.00 22.92 12.37
N GLY A 503 22.46 22.60 13.54
CA GLY A 503 21.02 22.37 13.73
C GLY A 503 20.51 21.06 13.13
N TRP A 504 21.34 20.04 12.88
CA TRP A 504 20.84 18.74 12.48
C TRP A 504 21.75 17.58 12.89
N ARG A 505 21.14 16.40 13.08
CA ARG A 505 21.83 15.12 13.25
C ARG A 505 21.18 14.03 12.42
N GLU A 506 21.98 13.20 11.78
CA GLU A 506 21.54 11.94 11.18
C GLU A 506 21.92 10.79 12.11
N LEU A 507 20.93 10.01 12.49
CA LEU A 507 21.06 8.84 13.35
C LEU A 507 20.81 7.58 12.52
N PHE A 508 21.68 6.59 12.65
CA PHE A 508 21.37 5.22 12.27
C PHE A 508 20.51 4.62 13.38
N LEU A 509 19.27 4.22 13.05
CA LEU A 509 18.39 3.56 14.01
C LEU A 509 18.56 2.04 13.96
N GLY A 510 18.62 1.45 12.77
CA GLY A 510 18.78 0.01 12.68
C GLY A 510 18.75 -0.58 11.28
N SER A 511 19.29 -1.79 11.19
CA SER A 511 19.16 -2.70 10.06
C SER A 511 19.53 -4.10 10.52
N HIS A 512 19.09 -5.12 9.78
CA HIS A 512 19.38 -6.53 10.05
C HIS A 512 19.83 -7.22 8.76
N ASP A 513 20.58 -8.32 8.85
CA ASP A 513 21.10 -9.04 7.68
C ASP A 513 19.97 -9.57 6.78
N ASP A 514 18.90 -10.08 7.40
CA ASP A 514 17.69 -10.54 6.70
C ASP A 514 16.82 -9.39 6.14
N LEU A 515 16.93 -8.17 6.67
CA LEU A 515 16.19 -7.01 6.15
C LEU A 515 16.95 -6.41 4.97
N PHE A 516 16.31 -6.16 3.84
CA PHE A 516 16.98 -5.50 2.70
C PHE A 516 17.09 -3.98 2.83
N TYR A 517 16.55 -3.40 3.89
CA TYR A 517 16.50 -1.95 4.11
C TYR A 517 17.16 -1.53 5.43
N ALA A 518 17.44 -0.24 5.54
CA ALA A 518 17.94 0.39 6.75
C ALA A 518 17.03 1.55 7.15
N VAL A 519 16.97 1.83 8.44
CA VAL A 519 16.19 2.93 9.01
C VAL A 519 17.11 3.92 9.67
N HIS A 520 17.03 5.17 9.23
CA HIS A 520 17.72 6.32 9.80
C HIS A 520 16.69 7.30 10.35
N ARG A 521 17.14 8.26 11.17
CA ARG A 521 16.35 9.41 11.60
C ARG A 521 17.14 10.69 11.49
N TYR A 522 16.50 11.73 11.00
CA TYR A 522 17.00 13.09 11.09
C TYR A 522 16.37 13.78 12.29
N ASP A 523 17.19 14.28 13.20
CA ASP A 523 16.79 15.27 14.20
C ASP A 523 17.16 16.65 13.64
N LEU A 524 16.16 17.50 13.42
CA LEU A 524 16.28 18.77 12.69
C LEU A 524 15.83 19.95 13.54
N ASP A 525 16.75 20.85 13.87
CA ASP A 525 16.50 22.22 14.37
C ASP A 525 16.78 23.28 13.30
N GLY A 526 17.36 22.86 12.17
CA GLY A 526 17.81 23.70 11.06
C GLY A 526 17.87 22.92 9.74
N LYS A 527 18.48 23.53 8.71
CA LYS A 527 18.52 22.98 7.35
C LYS A 527 19.51 21.83 7.23
N LEU A 528 19.04 20.67 6.77
CA LEU A 528 19.86 19.54 6.33
C LEU A 528 19.87 19.51 4.80
N ALA A 529 21.04 19.43 4.17
CA ALA A 529 21.19 19.13 2.74
C ALA A 529 21.77 17.73 2.58
N THR A 530 21.18 16.91 1.72
CA THR A 530 21.60 15.52 1.51
C THR A 530 21.39 15.07 0.06
N ARG A 531 21.87 13.86 -0.25
CA ARG A 531 21.82 13.24 -1.57
C ARG A 531 21.05 11.93 -1.50
N THR A 532 20.43 11.54 -2.61
CA THR A 532 19.76 10.23 -2.73
C THR A 532 20.78 9.10 -2.93
N ASP A 533 21.95 9.42 -3.50
CA ASP A 533 22.99 8.45 -3.88
C ASP A 533 22.42 7.28 -4.68
N ASP A 534 21.55 7.60 -5.64
CA ASP A 534 20.85 6.64 -6.50
C ASP A 534 19.99 5.63 -5.72
N ARG A 535 19.37 6.08 -4.62
CA ARG A 535 18.40 5.33 -3.83
C ARG A 535 17.10 6.10 -3.67
N CYS A 536 15.99 5.37 -3.73
CA CYS A 536 14.72 5.87 -3.23
C CYS A 536 14.78 6.04 -1.71
N HIS A 537 14.35 7.20 -1.20
CA HIS A 537 14.14 7.41 0.22
C HIS A 537 12.64 7.52 0.51
N VAL A 538 12.15 6.73 1.46
CA VAL A 538 10.81 6.91 2.04
C VAL A 538 10.98 7.60 3.38
N LEU A 539 10.28 8.71 3.60
CA LEU A 539 10.40 9.51 4.81
C LEU A 539 9.05 9.69 5.49
N ASN A 540 9.06 9.82 6.81
CA ASN A 540 7.89 10.16 7.61
C ASN A 540 8.24 11.22 8.67
N VAL A 541 7.39 12.25 8.80
CA VAL A 541 7.56 13.30 9.81
C VAL A 541 6.98 12.86 11.16
N VAL A 542 7.74 12.10 11.93
CA VAL A 542 7.27 11.46 13.18
C VAL A 542 7.13 12.42 14.37
N GLU A 543 7.73 13.61 14.32
CA GLU A 543 7.62 14.64 15.36
C GLU A 543 7.81 16.04 14.76
N GLY A 544 7.07 17.02 15.27
CA GLY A 544 7.10 18.42 14.80
C GLY A 544 6.01 18.74 13.78
N GLU A 545 5.86 20.03 13.45
CA GLU A 545 4.76 20.49 12.57
C GLU A 545 4.90 20.07 11.11
N GLY A 546 6.12 19.81 10.65
CA GLY A 546 6.40 19.50 9.26
C GLY A 546 7.81 19.87 8.81
N VAL A 547 8.12 19.52 7.57
CA VAL A 547 9.34 19.91 6.86
C VAL A 547 9.00 20.49 5.49
N THR A 548 9.79 21.46 5.04
CA THR A 548 9.84 21.85 3.63
C THR A 548 11.01 21.11 2.98
N VAL A 549 10.71 20.37 1.91
CA VAL A 549 11.68 19.74 1.02
C VAL A 549 11.97 20.68 -0.13
N GLU A 550 13.25 20.95 -0.40
CA GLU A 550 13.71 21.71 -1.58
C GLU A 550 14.59 20.80 -2.46
N THR A 551 14.21 20.59 -3.72
CA THR A 551 15.00 19.84 -4.71
C THR A 551 16.03 20.73 -5.41
N SER A 552 16.98 20.11 -6.13
CA SER A 552 18.08 20.84 -6.79
C SER A 552 17.63 21.82 -7.88
N ASP A 553 16.43 21.64 -8.44
CA ASP A 553 15.82 22.55 -9.42
C ASP A 553 15.08 23.73 -8.74
N GLY A 554 15.07 23.78 -7.41
CA GLY A 554 14.47 24.85 -6.61
C GLY A 554 13.01 24.65 -6.27
N GLN A 555 12.38 23.55 -6.69
CA GLN A 555 11.01 23.25 -6.26
C GLN A 555 10.95 23.01 -4.76
N ARG A 556 9.87 23.50 -4.14
CA ARG A 556 9.65 23.41 -2.69
C ARG A 556 8.30 22.79 -2.40
N THR A 557 8.31 21.73 -1.61
CA THR A 557 7.09 21.01 -1.18
C THR A 557 7.08 20.89 0.33
N ARG A 558 5.97 21.24 0.97
CA ARG A 558 5.77 21.07 2.41
C ARG A 558 5.14 19.71 2.69
N PHE A 559 5.65 19.03 3.71
CA PHE A 559 5.07 17.83 4.29
C PHE A 559 4.82 18.06 5.78
N ASN A 560 3.63 17.74 6.25
CA ASN A 560 3.20 18.00 7.63
C ASN A 560 3.56 16.84 8.57
N GLY A 561 3.48 17.10 9.89
CA GLY A 561 3.60 16.07 10.91
C GLY A 561 2.68 14.88 10.65
N GLY A 562 3.23 13.67 10.74
CA GLY A 562 2.57 12.39 10.49
C GLY A 562 2.63 11.92 9.04
N GLU A 563 2.98 12.78 8.08
CA GLU A 563 2.89 12.43 6.67
C GLU A 563 4.07 11.60 6.21
N THR A 564 3.78 10.50 5.50
CA THR A 564 4.78 9.75 4.73
C THR A 564 4.89 10.31 3.32
N PHE A 565 6.11 10.48 2.82
CA PHE A 565 6.42 10.93 1.46
C PHE A 565 7.64 10.19 0.88
N VAL A 566 7.73 10.17 -0.45
CA VAL A 566 8.80 9.51 -1.21
C VAL A 566 9.68 10.56 -1.87
N ILE A 567 11.00 10.38 -1.76
CA ILE A 567 12.00 11.08 -2.57
C ILE A 567 12.56 10.06 -3.57
N PRO A 568 12.21 10.17 -4.86
CA PRO A 568 12.74 9.30 -5.91
C PRO A 568 14.27 9.35 -5.96
N ALA A 569 14.90 8.25 -6.38
CA ALA A 569 16.35 8.23 -6.64
C ALA A 569 16.78 9.35 -7.60
N ALA A 570 15.98 9.58 -8.65
CA ALA A 570 16.21 10.59 -9.68
C ALA A 570 16.12 12.04 -9.18
N ALA A 571 15.61 12.30 -7.97
CA ALA A 571 15.69 13.63 -7.36
C ALA A 571 17.15 14.06 -7.12
N GLY A 572 18.06 13.09 -6.93
CA GLY A 572 19.51 13.30 -6.83
C GLY A 572 19.98 13.95 -5.53
N ALA A 573 19.45 15.12 -5.20
CA ALA A 573 19.74 15.85 -3.98
C ALA A 573 18.53 16.66 -3.52
N TYR A 574 18.40 16.81 -2.21
CA TYR A 574 17.32 17.59 -1.60
C TYR A 574 17.77 18.18 -0.26
N ALA A 575 17.08 19.22 0.17
CA ALA A 575 17.25 19.79 1.50
C ALA A 575 15.95 19.72 2.31
N LEU A 576 16.07 19.43 3.60
CA LEU A 576 14.99 19.45 4.58
C LEU A 576 15.16 20.65 5.49
N THR A 577 14.10 21.44 5.66
CA THR A 577 14.04 22.53 6.63
C THR A 577 12.77 22.38 7.48
N PRO A 578 12.87 22.30 8.82
CA PRO A 578 11.69 22.32 9.68
C PRO A 578 10.79 23.53 9.38
N VAL A 579 9.47 23.31 9.36
CA VAL A 579 8.49 24.40 9.17
C VAL A 579 8.49 25.33 10.37
N SER A 580 8.50 24.76 11.57
CA SER A 580 8.48 25.48 12.84
C SER A 580 9.07 24.58 13.93
N GLY A 581 10.03 25.13 14.69
CA GLY A 581 10.69 24.43 15.79
C GLY A 581 11.46 23.16 15.39
N PRO A 582 11.90 22.37 16.38
CA PRO A 582 12.52 21.08 16.17
C PRO A 582 11.58 20.08 15.50
N CYS A 583 12.13 19.20 14.66
CA CYS A 583 11.38 18.17 13.94
C CYS A 583 12.20 16.88 13.87
N LYS A 584 11.52 15.72 13.88
CA LYS A 584 12.14 14.41 13.64
C LYS A 584 11.55 13.78 12.40
N VAL A 585 12.41 13.32 11.51
CA VAL A 585 12.02 12.67 10.25
C VAL A 585 12.68 11.29 10.19
N VAL A 586 11.88 10.24 10.15
CA VAL A 586 12.39 8.88 9.90
C VAL A 586 12.61 8.72 8.39
N LYS A 587 13.70 8.06 8.00
CA LYS A 587 14.07 7.74 6.62
C LYS A 587 14.35 6.25 6.50
N ALA A 588 13.65 5.57 5.60
CA ALA A 588 13.96 4.20 5.19
C ALA A 588 14.40 4.16 3.72
N PHE A 589 15.34 3.25 3.41
CA PHE A 589 15.84 3.04 2.05
C PHE A 589 16.38 1.61 1.90
N VAL A 590 16.36 1.11 0.65
CA VAL A 590 17.00 -0.18 0.30
C VAL A 590 18.53 -0.03 0.38
N LYS A 591 19.18 -0.99 1.05
CA LYS A 591 20.60 -0.91 1.45
C LYS A 591 21.62 -0.80 0.33
#